data_AF-A0A954X401-F1
#
_entry.id   AF-A0A954X401-F1
#
_cell.length_a   1.000
_cell.length_b   1.000
_cell.length_c   1.000
_cell.angle_alpha   90.00
_cell.angle_beta   90.00
_cell.angle_gamma   90.00
#
_symmetry.space_group_name_H-M   'P 1'
#
loop_
_entity.id
_entity.type
_entity.pdbx_description
1 polymer ?
#
loop_
_entity_poly.entity_id
_entity_poly.type
_entity_poly.pdbx_seq_one_letter_code
_entity_poly.pdbx_strand_id
1 'polypeptide(L)' 'RSPEIGGRYASRSRRLAGVRAITVPGLPKIVVFYLTHARAIEVVRVLHGARDIDAALRQT' A
#
# COMPACT_ATOMS: atom_id res chain seq x y z
N ARG A 1 -7.17 6.23 15.73
CA ARG A 1 -6.49 5.71 14.51
C ARG A 1 -7.00 4.28 14.29
N SER A 2 -7.47 3.95 13.09
CA SER A 2 -8.01 2.62 12.76
C SER A 2 -7.10 1.93 11.74
N PRO A 3 -6.82 0.62 11.85
CA PRO A 3 -6.06 -0.13 10.83
C PRO A 3 -6.65 -0.01 9.41
N GLU A 4 -7.94 0.25 9.31
CA GLU A 4 -8.68 0.32 8.05
C GLU A 4 -8.64 1.70 7.36
N ILE A 5 -7.82 2.63 7.87
CA ILE A 5 -7.76 4.04 7.41
C ILE A 5 -7.29 4.21 5.95
N GLY A 6 -6.45 3.31 5.43
CA GLY A 6 -6.08 3.33 4.02
C GLY A 6 -7.28 3.04 3.11
N GLY A 7 -7.13 3.24 1.81
CA GLY A 7 -8.06 2.69 0.82
C GLY A 7 -7.74 1.22 0.52
N ARG A 8 -8.71 0.40 0.15
CA ARG A 8 -8.40 -0.91 -0.47
C ARG A 8 -7.72 -0.66 -1.82
N TYR A 9 -6.59 -1.30 -2.06
CA TYR A 9 -5.89 -1.19 -3.34
C TYR A 9 -6.64 -2.01 -4.40
N ALA A 10 -7.21 -1.32 -5.39
CA ALA A 10 -7.97 -1.95 -6.46
C ALA A 10 -7.01 -2.66 -7.41
N SER A 11 -6.99 -4.00 -7.36
CA SER A 11 -6.22 -4.84 -8.27
C SER A 11 -7.01 -6.10 -8.64
N ARG A 12 -6.81 -6.57 -9.87
CA ARG A 12 -7.31 -7.89 -10.33
C ARG A 12 -6.39 -9.04 -9.91
N SER A 13 -5.18 -8.74 -9.44
CA SER A 13 -4.25 -9.76 -9.00
C SER A 13 -4.68 -10.36 -7.67
N ARG A 14 -4.87 -11.68 -7.63
CA ARG A 14 -5.17 -12.41 -6.39
C ARG A 14 -4.08 -12.22 -5.32
N ARG A 15 -2.82 -12.00 -5.74
CA ARG A 15 -1.69 -11.76 -4.83
C ARG A 15 -1.79 -10.44 -4.06
N LEU A 16 -2.59 -9.48 -4.56
CA LEU A 16 -2.79 -8.18 -3.94
C LEU A 16 -4.16 -8.06 -3.26
N ALA A 17 -4.89 -9.18 -3.13
CA ALA A 17 -6.18 -9.19 -2.47
C ALA A 17 -6.03 -8.75 -1.00
N GLY A 18 -6.87 -7.79 -0.58
CA GLY A 18 -6.86 -7.26 0.79
C GLY A 18 -5.79 -6.21 1.07
N VAL A 19 -4.85 -5.96 0.15
CA VAL A 19 -3.84 -4.90 0.33
C VAL A 19 -4.54 -3.55 0.41
N ARG A 20 -4.06 -2.73 1.36
CA ARG A 20 -4.51 -1.37 1.61
C ARG A 20 -3.39 -0.39 1.31
N ALA A 21 -3.74 0.80 0.86
CA ALA A 21 -2.79 1.85 0.52
C ALA A 21 -3.15 3.16 1.23
N ILE A 22 -2.14 3.89 1.70
CA ILE A 22 -2.31 5.22 2.30
C ILE A 22 -1.13 6.12 1.96
N THR A 23 -1.40 7.40 1.71
CA THR A 23 -0.38 8.44 1.63
C THR A 23 -0.11 8.99 3.03
N VAL A 24 1.16 9.29 3.32
CA VAL A 24 1.54 9.79 4.66
C VAL A 24 1.38 11.31 4.70
N PRO A 25 0.58 11.88 5.64
CA PRO A 25 0.48 13.33 5.79
C PRO A 25 1.86 13.98 6.00
N GLY A 26 2.13 15.07 5.29
CA GLY A 26 3.46 15.71 5.28
C GLY A 26 4.50 15.04 4.37
N LEU A 27 4.22 13.84 3.85
CA LEU A 27 5.06 13.09 2.91
C LEU A 27 4.21 12.61 1.72
N PRO A 28 3.64 13.52 0.90
CA PRO A 28 2.64 13.18 -0.11
C PRO A 28 3.16 12.25 -1.22
N LYS A 29 4.49 12.17 -1.38
CA LYS A 29 5.13 11.29 -2.35
C LYS A 29 5.41 9.89 -1.80
N ILE A 30 5.11 9.61 -0.53
CA ILE A 30 5.27 8.29 0.07
C ILE A 30 3.91 7.59 0.13
N VAL A 31 3.85 6.39 -0.43
CA VAL A 31 2.68 5.50 -0.37
C VAL A 31 3.08 4.25 0.40
N VAL A 32 2.29 3.92 1.43
CA VAL A 32 2.47 2.71 2.23
C VAL A 32 1.42 1.69 1.81
N PHE A 33 1.87 0.50 1.42
CA PHE A 33 1.04 -0.66 1.13
C PHE A 33 1.11 -1.65 2.29
N TYR A 34 -0.04 -2.08 2.79
CA TYR A 34 -0.10 -2.89 3.99
C TYR A 34 -1.30 -3.85 4.02
N LEU A 35 -1.23 -4.87 4.85
CA LEU A 35 -2.32 -5.78 5.19
C LEU A 35 -2.75 -5.58 6.65
N THR A 36 -4.04 -5.77 6.92
CA THR A 36 -4.56 -5.81 8.29
C THR A 36 -4.75 -7.25 8.72
N HIS A 37 -4.21 -7.58 9.89
CA HIS A 37 -4.39 -8.85 10.57
C HIS A 37 -5.12 -8.59 11.89
N ALA A 38 -5.68 -9.63 12.51
CA ALA A 38 -6.47 -9.49 13.74
C ALA A 38 -5.73 -8.80 14.90
N ARG A 39 -4.38 -8.90 14.95
CA ARG A 39 -3.54 -8.33 16.00
C ARG A 39 -2.37 -7.50 15.49
N ALA A 40 -2.27 -7.28 14.18
CA ALA A 40 -1.10 -6.64 13.59
C ALA A 40 -1.43 -5.93 12.28
N ILE A 41 -0.52 -5.04 11.87
CA ILE A 41 -0.45 -4.49 10.52
C ILE A 41 0.86 -4.98 9.93
N GLU A 42 0.79 -5.56 8.74
CA GLU A 42 1.96 -5.97 7.97
C GLU A 42 2.22 -4.94 6.88
N VAL A 43 3.35 -4.24 6.96
CA VAL A 43 3.77 -3.32 5.90
C VAL A 43 4.44 -4.14 4.79
N VAL A 44 3.75 -4.26 3.66
CA VAL A 44 4.20 -5.04 2.51
C VAL A 44 5.26 -4.25 1.73
N ARG A 45 5.01 -2.96 1.51
CA ARG A 45 5.92 -2.06 0.79
C ARG A 45 5.74 -0.60 1.21
N VAL A 46 6.82 0.16 1.12
CA VAL A 46 6.81 1.63 1.14
C VAL A 46 7.44 2.09 -0.16
N LEU A 47 6.72 2.88 -0.95
CA LEU A 47 7.18 3.37 -2.25
C LEU A 47 7.20 4.89 -2.27
N HIS A 48 8.20 5.46 -2.94
CA HIS A 48 8.11 6.84 -3.38
C HIS A 48 7.28 6.90 -4.67
N GLY A 49 6.01 7.29 -4.58
CA GLY A 49 5.02 7.25 -5.65
C GLY A 49 5.49 7.88 -6.96
N ALA A 50 6.21 9.00 -6.92
CA ALA A 50 6.70 9.68 -8.13
C ALA A 50 8.00 9.12 -8.72
N ARG A 51 8.60 8.08 -8.12
CA ARG A 51 9.88 7.49 -8.57
C ARG A 51 9.78 5.99 -8.80
N ASP A 52 9.06 5.30 -7.92
CA ASP A 52 9.17 3.85 -7.80
C ASP A 52 7.95 3.10 -8.35
N ILE A 53 6.82 3.79 -8.62
CA ILE A 53 5.59 3.15 -9.11
C ILE A 53 5.84 2.46 -10.45
N ASP A 54 6.44 3.15 -11.42
CA ASP A 54 6.66 2.57 -12.75
C ASP A 54 7.59 1.35 -12.70
N ALA A 55 8.60 1.39 -11.82
CA ALA A 55 9.49 0.25 -11.60
C ALA A 55 8.76 -0.93 -10.94
N ALA A 56 7.87 -0.65 -9.98
CA ALA A 56 7.07 -1.67 -9.30
C ALA A 56 6.07 -2.35 -10.25
N LEU A 57 5.48 -1.61 -11.21
CA LEU A 57 4.51 -2.14 -12.17
C LEU A 57 5.15 -3.08 -13.21
N ARG A 58 6.41 -2.86 -13.58
CA ARG A 58 7.15 -3.71 -14.54
C ARG A 58 7.48 -5.12 -14.02
N GLN A 59 7.33 -5.36 -12.72
CA GLN A 59 7.68 -6.64 -12.07
C GLN A 59 6.45 -7.52 -11.76
N THR A 60 5.30 -7.20 -12.35
CA THR A 60 4.01 -7.92 -12.21
C THR A 60 3.55 -8.46 -13.54
#